data_AF-A0A0C2YYY1-F1
#
_entry.id   AF-A0A0C2YYY1-F1
#
_cell.length_a   1.000
_cell.length_b   1.000
_cell.length_c   1.000
_cell.angle_alpha   90.00
_cell.angle_beta   90.00
_cell.angle_gamma   90.00
#
_symmetry.space_group_name_H-M   'P 1'
#
loop_
_entity.id
_entity.type
_entity.pdbx_description
1 polymer ?
#
loop_
_entity_poly.entity_id
_entity_poly.type
_entity_poly.pdbx_seq_one_letter_code
_entity_poly.pdbx_strand_id
1 'polypeptide(L)'
;MASLHPEKLTLAETGALALDEAAQELDKACDTTSFLKALERNQRVWRTLAHIAAARAWQFPNQRQVAYALSTDEHGNGASDARVNALIDINREVSDILAHGDDIARIRERAYAIWESRGRPQEQDLEHWLLAEMELSSG
;
A
#
# COMPACT_ATOMS: atom_id res chain seq x y z
N MET A 1 27.84 12.04 19.07
CA MET A 1 27.01 10.98 19.66
C MET A 1 25.58 11.16 19.17
N ALA A 2 25.15 10.29 18.25
CA ALA A 2 23.79 9.87 17.93
C ALA A 2 23.88 9.13 16.59
N SER A 3 24.19 7.84 16.62
CA SER A 3 24.08 6.99 15.44
C SER A 3 22.59 6.83 15.12
N LEU A 4 22.06 7.70 14.26
CA LEU A 4 20.80 7.45 13.58
C LEU A 4 21.08 6.41 12.51
N HIS A 5 21.13 5.13 12.88
CA HIS A 5 20.93 4.09 11.89
C HIS A 5 19.56 4.38 11.25
N PRO A 6 19.42 4.43 9.92
CA PRO A 6 18.11 4.46 9.28
C PRO A 6 17.49 3.08 9.50
N GLU A 7 16.93 2.90 10.70
CA GLU A 7 16.23 1.70 11.10
C GLU A 7 15.10 1.50 10.08
N LYS A 8 15.07 0.28 9.54
CA LYS A 8 14.18 -0.18 8.48
C LYS A 8 12.75 0.34 8.72
N LEU A 9 12.05 0.69 7.65
CA LEU A 9 10.61 0.93 7.75
C LEU A 9 9.93 -0.29 8.38
N THR A 10 9.00 -0.02 9.29
CA THR A 10 8.12 -1.04 9.83
C THR A 10 7.20 -1.55 8.73
N LEU A 11 6.61 -2.73 8.93
CA LEU A 11 5.65 -3.28 7.98
C LEU A 11 4.36 -2.46 7.92
N ALA A 12 3.99 -1.79 9.02
CA ALA A 12 2.86 -0.85 9.04
C ALA A 12 3.16 0.39 8.19
N GLU A 13 4.32 1.02 8.37
CA GLU A 13 4.75 2.17 7.56
C GLU A 13 4.91 1.81 6.07
N THR A 14 5.40 0.60 5.77
CA THR A 14 5.48 0.09 4.39
C THR A 14 4.08 -0.09 3.79
N GLY A 15 3.15 -0.65 4.58
CA GLY A 15 1.74 -0.79 4.20
C GLY A 15 1.03 0.54 4.01
N ALA A 16 1.37 1.55 4.84
CA ALA A 16 0.85 2.90 4.71
C ALA A 16 1.29 3.55 3.40
N LEU A 17 2.59 3.52 3.09
CA LEU A 17 3.12 4.03 1.82
C LEU A 17 2.51 3.33 0.61
N ALA A 18 2.39 2.00 0.68
CA ALA A 18 1.79 1.18 -0.36
C ALA A 18 0.35 1.60 -0.71
N LEU A 19 -0.47 1.85 0.31
CA LEU A 19 -1.86 2.30 0.13
C LEU A 19 -1.95 3.74 -0.37
N ASP A 20 -1.09 4.64 0.13
CA ASP A 20 -1.05 6.02 -0.35
C ASP A 20 -0.63 6.09 -1.82
N GLU A 21 0.39 5.33 -2.22
CA GLU A 21 0.81 5.23 -3.62
C GLU A 21 -0.32 4.69 -4.51
N ALA A 22 -0.97 3.59 -4.10
CA ALA A 22 -2.08 3.02 -4.86
C ALA A 22 -3.26 4.01 -4.98
N ALA A 23 -3.55 4.78 -3.93
CA ALA A 23 -4.56 5.84 -3.96
C ALA A 23 -4.20 6.93 -4.96
N GLN A 24 -2.93 7.38 -4.96
CA GLN A 24 -2.46 8.39 -5.90
C GLN A 24 -2.47 7.90 -7.35
N GLU A 25 -2.15 6.63 -7.60
CA GLU A 25 -2.20 6.06 -8.95
C GLU A 25 -3.63 5.98 -9.49
N LEU A 26 -4.60 5.59 -8.64
CA LEU A 26 -6.03 5.59 -8.99
C LEU A 26 -6.53 7.01 -9.29
N ASP A 27 -6.14 7.99 -8.49
CA ASP A 27 -6.54 9.40 -8.63
C ASP A 27 -5.94 10.07 -9.87
N LYS A 28 -4.72 9.66 -10.26
CA LYS A 28 -4.00 10.21 -11.44
C LYS A 28 -4.33 9.48 -12.74
N ALA A 29 -5.01 8.33 -12.69
CA ALA A 29 -5.34 7.56 -13.88
C ALA A 29 -6.27 8.35 -14.81
N CYS A 30 -5.80 8.69 -16.00
CA CYS A 30 -6.51 9.56 -16.94
C CYS A 30 -7.10 8.80 -18.15
N ASP A 31 -6.80 7.51 -18.28
CA ASP A 31 -7.29 6.63 -19.33
C ASP A 31 -7.56 5.22 -18.80
N THR A 32 -8.35 4.44 -19.53
CA THR A 32 -8.73 3.07 -19.13
C THR A 32 -7.53 2.17 -18.87
N THR A 33 -6.45 2.28 -19.64
CA THR A 33 -5.27 1.42 -19.48
C THR A 33 -4.52 1.76 -18.20
N SER A 34 -4.30 3.04 -17.93
CA SER A 34 -3.69 3.51 -16.69
C SER A 34 -4.53 3.16 -15.47
N PHE A 35 -5.86 3.26 -15.59
CA PHE A 35 -6.80 2.91 -14.53
C PHE A 35 -6.78 1.43 -14.19
N LEU A 36 -6.85 0.55 -15.21
CA LEU A 36 -6.82 -0.90 -14.97
C LEU A 36 -5.52 -1.34 -14.30
N LYS A 37 -4.37 -0.74 -14.68
CA LYS A 37 -3.08 -0.98 -14.01
C LYS A 37 -3.09 -0.51 -12.56
N ALA A 38 -3.58 0.69 -12.29
CA ALA A 38 -3.68 1.23 -10.93
C ALA A 38 -4.62 0.38 -10.06
N LEU A 39 -5.76 -0.07 -10.61
CA LEU A 39 -6.70 -0.94 -9.93
C LEU A 39 -6.09 -2.31 -9.62
N GLU A 40 -5.36 -2.91 -10.57
CA GLU A 40 -4.67 -4.18 -10.34
C GLU A 40 -3.62 -4.05 -9.23
N ARG A 41 -2.80 -2.99 -9.26
CA ARG A 41 -1.80 -2.71 -8.21
C ARG A 41 -2.50 -2.52 -6.88
N ASN A 42 -3.56 -1.71 -6.81
CA ASN A 42 -4.33 -1.50 -5.60
C ASN A 42 -4.85 -2.81 -5.01
N GLN A 43 -5.54 -3.63 -5.80
CA GLN A 43 -6.04 -4.92 -5.32
C GLN A 43 -4.91 -5.83 -4.83
N ARG A 44 -3.73 -5.77 -5.46
CA ARG A 44 -2.54 -6.49 -4.99
C ARG A 44 -2.09 -6.02 -3.61
N VAL A 45 -2.02 -4.71 -3.37
CA VAL A 45 -1.73 -4.13 -2.04
C VAL A 45 -2.72 -4.63 -0.99
N TRP A 46 -4.02 -4.62 -1.30
CA TRP A 46 -5.05 -5.06 -0.36
C TRP A 46 -4.99 -6.54 -0.01
N ARG A 47 -4.69 -7.43 -0.97
CA ARG A 47 -4.49 -8.86 -0.68
C ARG A 47 -3.30 -9.07 0.27
N THR A 48 -2.20 -8.38 0.03
CA THR A 48 -1.02 -8.40 0.89
C THR A 48 -1.34 -7.97 2.31
N LEU A 49 -1.96 -6.79 2.46
CA LEU A 49 -2.25 -6.26 3.78
C LEU A 49 -3.27 -7.10 4.54
N ALA A 50 -4.23 -7.72 3.85
CA ALA A 50 -5.16 -8.65 4.48
C ALA A 50 -4.44 -9.87 5.08
N HIS A 51 -3.46 -10.44 4.37
CA HIS A 51 -2.64 -11.54 4.89
C HIS A 51 -1.80 -11.10 6.09
N ILE A 52 -1.10 -9.96 5.98
CA ILE A 52 -0.28 -9.40 7.06
C ILE A 52 -1.14 -9.14 8.30
N ALA A 53 -2.31 -8.52 8.12
CA ALA A 53 -3.21 -8.19 9.22
C ALA A 53 -3.72 -9.45 9.92
N ALA A 54 -4.06 -10.51 9.17
CA ALA A 54 -4.44 -11.79 9.76
C ALA A 54 -3.27 -12.44 10.53
N ALA A 55 -2.07 -12.49 9.94
CA ALA A 55 -0.89 -13.09 10.55
C ALA A 55 -0.43 -12.36 11.82
N ARG A 56 -0.61 -11.03 11.87
CA ARG A 56 -0.22 -10.19 13.01
C ARG A 56 -1.37 -9.78 13.94
N ALA A 57 -2.56 -10.31 13.71
CA ALA A 57 -3.78 -9.94 14.43
C ALA A 57 -4.02 -8.41 14.47
N TRP A 58 -3.72 -7.71 13.38
CA TRP A 58 -4.04 -6.28 13.27
C TRP A 58 -5.55 -6.07 13.15
N GLN A 59 -6.04 -5.00 13.76
CA GLN A 59 -7.45 -4.61 13.63
C GLN A 59 -7.76 -4.00 12.25
N PHE A 60 -6.73 -3.49 11.57
CA PHE A 60 -6.81 -2.83 10.27
C PHE A 60 -5.75 -3.36 9.30
N PRO A 61 -6.07 -3.46 8.00
CA PRO A 61 -7.41 -3.34 7.42
C PRO A 61 -8.38 -4.43 7.92
N ASN A 62 -9.65 -4.08 8.10
CA ASN A 62 -10.67 -5.05 8.51
C ASN A 62 -11.30 -5.79 7.31
N GLN A 63 -11.99 -6.90 7.57
CA GLN A 63 -12.56 -7.75 6.53
C GLN A 63 -13.52 -7.01 5.57
N ARG A 64 -14.26 -6.00 6.06
CA ARG A 64 -15.18 -5.21 5.23
C ARG A 64 -14.41 -4.31 4.26
N GLN A 65 -13.36 -3.64 4.74
CA GLN A 65 -12.49 -2.80 3.89
C GLN A 65 -11.79 -3.66 2.83
N VAL A 66 -11.27 -4.82 3.21
CA VAL A 66 -10.66 -5.79 2.27
C VAL A 66 -11.68 -6.24 1.22
N ALA A 67 -12.88 -6.66 1.63
CA ALA A 67 -13.91 -7.10 0.69
C ALA A 67 -14.31 -5.98 -0.28
N TYR A 68 -14.43 -4.74 0.21
CA TYR A 68 -14.75 -3.60 -0.63
C TYR A 68 -13.66 -3.37 -1.70
N ALA A 69 -12.40 -3.30 -1.27
CA ALA A 69 -11.28 -3.06 -2.17
C ALA A 69 -11.10 -4.13 -3.24
N LEU A 70 -11.40 -5.39 -2.91
CA LEU A 70 -11.32 -6.51 -3.85
C LEU A 70 -12.57 -6.67 -4.73
N SER A 71 -13.71 -6.13 -4.32
CA SER A 71 -14.97 -6.19 -5.08
C SER A 71 -15.12 -5.11 -6.14
N THR A 72 -14.14 -4.20 -6.26
CA THR A 72 -14.15 -3.15 -7.28
C THR A 72 -13.78 -3.78 -8.61
N ASP A 73 -14.78 -3.93 -9.48
CA ASP A 73 -14.67 -4.58 -10.78
C ASP A 73 -14.43 -3.57 -11.92
N GLU A 74 -13.81 -4.09 -12.97
CA GLU A 74 -13.51 -3.39 -14.22
C GLU A 74 -14.76 -3.14 -15.10
N HIS A 75 -15.89 -3.78 -14.76
CA HIS A 75 -17.13 -3.73 -15.54
C HIS A 75 -18.00 -2.55 -15.09
N GLY A 76 -17.56 -1.35 -15.48
CA GLY A 76 -18.26 -0.10 -15.26
C GLY A 76 -19.70 -0.11 -15.76
N ASN A 77 -20.64 -0.11 -14.83
CA ASN A 77 -22.02 0.27 -15.12
C ASN A 77 -22.39 1.49 -14.26
N GLY A 78 -21.95 2.67 -14.68
CA GLY A 78 -22.40 4.00 -14.21
C GLY A 78 -22.17 4.38 -12.74
N ALA A 79 -21.85 3.42 -11.86
CA ALA A 79 -21.56 3.60 -10.44
C ALA A 79 -20.05 3.66 -10.15
N SER A 80 -19.20 3.71 -11.19
CA SER A 80 -17.76 3.47 -11.11
C SER A 80 -17.02 4.60 -10.39
N ASP A 81 -17.23 5.86 -10.75
CA ASP A 81 -16.42 6.97 -10.22
C ASP A 81 -16.64 7.20 -8.73
N ALA A 82 -17.89 7.11 -8.26
CA ALA A 82 -18.19 7.20 -6.83
C ALA A 82 -17.58 6.03 -6.03
N ARG A 83 -17.54 4.83 -6.62
CA ARG A 83 -16.90 3.65 -6.02
C ARG A 83 -15.37 3.80 -6.00
N VAL A 84 -14.77 4.30 -7.08
CA VAL A 84 -13.34 4.57 -7.17
C VAL A 84 -12.94 5.65 -6.17
N ASN A 85 -13.71 6.72 -6.06
CA ASN A 85 -13.47 7.77 -5.05
C ASN A 85 -13.56 7.21 -3.63
N ALA A 86 -14.58 6.39 -3.33
CA ALA A 86 -14.67 5.73 -2.03
C ALA A 86 -13.51 4.76 -1.78
N LEU A 87 -13.00 4.06 -2.81
CA LEU A 87 -11.82 3.20 -2.70
C LEU A 87 -10.55 4.03 -2.40
N ILE A 88 -10.37 5.16 -3.07
CA ILE A 88 -9.28 6.11 -2.81
C ILE A 88 -9.35 6.63 -1.37
N ASP A 89 -10.55 6.99 -0.90
CA ASP A 89 -10.75 7.47 0.47
C ASP A 89 -10.43 6.38 1.51
N ILE A 90 -10.88 5.14 1.27
CA ILE A 90 -10.56 4.00 2.16
C ILE A 90 -9.05 3.71 2.16
N ASN A 91 -8.36 3.82 1.02
CA ASN A 91 -6.91 3.65 0.97
C ASN A 91 -6.20 4.70 1.84
N ARG A 92 -6.60 5.98 1.70
CA ARG A 92 -6.03 7.09 2.47
C ARG A 92 -6.31 6.91 3.97
N GLU A 93 -7.53 6.55 4.34
CA GLU A 93 -7.91 6.28 5.73
C GLU A 93 -7.05 5.16 6.35
N VAL A 94 -6.93 4.02 5.68
CA VAL A 94 -6.14 2.89 6.20
C VAL A 94 -4.65 3.22 6.18
N SER A 95 -4.17 3.97 5.19
CA SER A 95 -2.80 4.48 5.17
C SER A 95 -2.49 5.32 6.41
N ASP A 96 -3.34 6.30 6.73
CA ASP A 96 -3.19 7.16 7.90
C ASP A 96 -3.20 6.36 9.22
N ILE A 97 -4.08 5.36 9.33
CA ILE A 97 -4.14 4.46 10.49
C ILE A 97 -2.83 3.68 10.65
N LEU A 98 -2.31 3.11 9.56
CA LEU A 98 -1.08 2.32 9.55
C LEU A 98 0.17 3.19 9.76
N ALA A 99 0.13 4.45 9.37
CA ALA A 99 1.18 5.43 9.65
C ALA A 99 1.24 5.81 11.15
N HIS A 100 0.26 5.41 11.95
CA HIS A 100 0.20 5.68 13.40
C HIS A 100 0.36 7.18 13.76
N GLY A 101 -0.09 8.07 12.88
CA GLY A 101 0.01 9.52 13.05
C GLY A 101 1.35 10.14 12.64
N ASP A 102 2.31 9.35 12.13
CA ASP A 102 3.46 9.91 11.42
C ASP A 102 3.04 10.44 10.05
N ASP A 103 3.73 11.49 9.59
CA ASP A 103 3.48 12.10 8.28
C ASP A 103 3.96 11.16 7.15
N ILE A 104 3.05 10.79 6.24
CA ILE A 104 3.35 9.97 5.05
C ILE A 104 4.51 10.55 4.23
N ALA A 105 4.64 11.88 4.13
CA ALA A 105 5.76 12.51 3.44
C ALA A 105 7.09 12.20 4.14
N ARG A 106 7.12 12.25 5.48
CA ARG A 106 8.29 11.91 6.29
C ARG A 106 8.63 10.42 6.21
N ILE A 107 7.63 9.55 6.17
CA ILE A 107 7.82 8.11 5.96
C ILE A 107 8.43 7.85 4.56
N ARG A 108 7.94 8.56 3.53
CA ARG A 108 8.47 8.50 2.16
C ARG A 108 9.91 9.00 2.06
N GLU A 109 10.24 10.11 2.71
CA GLU A 109 11.61 10.63 2.76
C GLU A 109 12.57 9.61 3.39
N ARG A 110 12.16 8.97 4.49
CA ARG A 110 12.93 7.88 5.10
C ARG A 110 13.08 6.69 4.15
N ALA A 111 12.02 6.30 3.45
CA ALA A 111 12.07 5.26 2.43
C ALA A 111 13.10 5.58 1.34
N TYR A 112 13.07 6.82 0.84
CA TYR A 112 13.97 7.30 -0.18
C TYR A 112 15.43 7.33 0.30
N ALA A 113 15.69 7.82 1.51
CA ALA A 113 17.02 7.82 2.10
C ALA A 113 17.59 6.39 2.28
N ILE A 114 16.73 5.42 2.65
CA ILE A 114 17.11 4.01 2.71
C ILE A 114 17.46 3.49 1.31
N TRP A 115 16.63 3.77 0.31
CA TRP A 115 16.87 3.37 -1.08
C TRP A 115 18.18 3.95 -1.63
N GLU A 116 18.43 5.23 -1.41
CA GLU A 116 19.66 5.90 -1.83
C GLU A 116 20.90 5.32 -1.13
N SER A 117 20.82 5.07 0.18
CA SER A 117 21.93 4.47 0.96
C SER A 117 22.31 3.06 0.51
N ARG A 118 21.38 2.35 -0.15
CA ARG A 118 21.60 1.01 -0.71
C ARG A 118 22.17 1.03 -2.12
N GLY A 119 22.55 2.20 -2.64
CA GLY A 119 23.12 2.33 -3.98
C GLY A 119 22.09 2.45 -5.09
N ARG A 120 20.89 2.97 -4.78
CA ARG A 120 19.79 3.19 -5.74
C ARG A 120 19.51 1.95 -6.59
N PRO A 121 19.21 0.81 -5.95
CA PRO A 121 18.87 -0.40 -6.70
C PRO A 121 17.72 -0.09 -7.67
N GLN A 122 17.90 -0.44 -8.95
CA GLN A 122 16.89 -0.21 -9.99
C GLN A 122 15.59 -0.92 -9.64
N GLU A 123 14.46 -0.21 -9.80
CA GLU A 123 13.08 -0.72 -9.84
C GLU A 123 12.90 -2.02 -9.04
N GLN A 124 12.97 -1.91 -7.71
CA GLN A 124 12.62 -2.97 -6.76
C GLN A 124 11.08 -3.07 -6.71
N ASP A 125 10.50 -3.52 -7.82
CA ASP A 125 9.15 -3.25 -8.33
C ASP A 125 8.01 -3.89 -7.56
N LEU A 126 7.47 -3.19 -6.55
CA LEU A 126 6.78 -3.91 -5.49
C LEU A 126 7.85 -4.88 -4.92
N GLU A 127 8.14 -6.03 -5.51
CA GLU A 127 9.42 -6.74 -5.45
C GLU A 127 10.61 -6.10 -4.68
N HIS A 128 10.93 -6.46 -3.47
CA HIS A 128 10.67 -7.78 -3.02
C HIS A 128 9.15 -7.91 -2.72
N TRP A 129 8.53 -6.78 -2.32
CA TRP A 129 7.22 -6.40 -1.71
C TRP A 129 6.48 -7.39 -0.87
N LEU A 130 6.54 -8.63 -1.27
CA LEU A 130 5.94 -9.76 -0.62
C LEU A 130 6.91 -10.93 -0.58
N LEU A 131 8.09 -10.82 -1.20
CA LEU A 131 9.14 -11.84 -1.30
C LEU A 131 9.71 -12.25 0.06
N ALA A 132 9.15 -11.69 1.14
CA ALA A 132 9.23 -12.28 2.46
C ALA A 132 7.93 -12.25 3.28
N GLU A 133 6.74 -11.90 2.75
CA GLU A 133 5.50 -12.46 3.35
C GLU A 133 5.52 -14.01 3.28
N MET A 134 6.34 -14.55 2.38
CA MET A 134 6.53 -15.95 2.06
C MET A 134 7.54 -16.75 2.89
N GLU A 135 8.48 -16.16 3.65
CA GLU A 135 9.42 -17.01 4.42
C GLU A 135 8.98 -17.29 5.87
N LEU A 136 8.03 -16.52 6.46
CA LEU A 136 7.82 -16.48 7.91
C LEU A 136 6.41 -16.85 8.41
N SER A 137 5.42 -17.05 7.54
CA SER A 137 4.21 -17.80 7.93
C SER A 137 4.42 -19.33 7.87
N SER A 138 5.63 -19.80 7.51
CA SER A 138 5.95 -21.21 7.24
C SER A 138 7.21 -21.72 7.97
N GLY A 139 7.67 -21.03 9.02
CA GLY A 139 8.79 -21.42 9.89
C GLY A 139 8.58 -21.03 11.35
#